data_AF-A0A060BTH2-F1
#
_entry.id   AF-A0A060BTH2-F1
#
_cell.length_a   1.000
_cell.length_b   1.000
_cell.length_c   1.000
_cell.angle_alpha   90.00
_cell.angle_beta   90.00
_cell.angle_gamma   90.00
#
_symmetry.space_group_name_H-M   'P 1'
#
loop_
_entity.id
_entity.type
_entity.pdbx_description
1 polymer ?
#
loop_
_entity_poly.entity_id
_entity_poly.type
_entity_poly.pdbx_seq_one_letter_code
_entity_poly.pdbx_strand_id
1 'polypeptide(L)'
;MAVDVERADSGRDVPLAVTLEAAGTRTVLQLPVGVESAELTVDVPEPKLWWPTGYGEPALYAVHVQLHADGVQPTLDTWSKRLGFRTVELDTRRDEVGHAFTFVINGRRIFVKGANWI
;
A
#
# COMPACT_ATOMS: atom_id res chain seq x y z
N MET A 1 4.98 4.67 3.32
CA MET A 1 5.60 3.51 2.62
C MET A 1 7.09 3.64 2.79
N ALA A 2 7.72 2.64 3.41
CA ALA A 2 9.17 2.58 3.51
C ALA A 2 9.79 2.07 2.20
N VAL A 3 10.89 2.68 1.80
CA VAL A 3 11.70 2.29 0.63
C VAL A 3 13.14 2.19 1.10
N ASP A 4 13.77 1.06 0.81
CA ASP A 4 15.20 0.83 0.98
C ASP A 4 15.87 0.88 -0.40
N VAL A 5 17.02 1.54 -0.48
CA VAL A 5 17.75 1.80 -1.72
C VAL A 5 19.19 1.34 -1.57
N GLU A 6 19.57 0.36 -2.39
CA GLU A 6 20.95 -0.07 -2.53
C GLU A 6 21.64 0.68 -3.68
N ARG A 7 22.88 1.09 -3.45
CA ARG A 7 23.68 1.85 -4.42
C ARG A 7 24.84 0.99 -4.92
N ALA A 8 25.00 0.91 -6.24
CA ALA A 8 26.24 0.43 -6.82
C ALA A 8 27.36 1.45 -6.62
N ASP A 9 28.63 1.01 -6.67
CA ASP A 9 29.80 1.88 -6.54
C ASP A 9 29.78 3.07 -7.52
N SER A 10 29.30 2.85 -8.74
CA SER A 10 29.18 3.87 -9.78
C SER A 10 28.10 4.93 -9.51
N GLY A 11 27.17 4.67 -8.60
CA GLY A 11 26.06 5.55 -8.22
C GLY A 11 26.17 6.11 -6.81
N ARG A 12 27.33 5.93 -6.15
CA ARG A 12 27.51 6.25 -4.73
C ARG A 12 27.26 7.72 -4.42
N ASP A 13 27.74 8.61 -5.29
CA ASP A 13 27.67 10.07 -5.12
C ASP A 13 26.57 10.72 -5.98
N VAL A 14 25.62 9.93 -6.47
CA VAL A 14 24.52 10.43 -7.31
C VAL A 14 23.28 10.69 -6.45
N PRO A 15 22.72 11.92 -6.41
CA PRO A 15 21.43 12.14 -5.76
C PRO A 15 20.33 11.36 -6.48
N LEU A 16 19.40 10.81 -5.72
CA LEU A 16 18.30 10.00 -6.25
C LEU A 16 16.96 10.67 -5.94
N ALA A 17 15.94 10.32 -6.69
CA ALA A 17 14.56 10.68 -6.40
C ALA A 17 13.66 9.45 -6.43
N VAL A 18 12.77 9.33 -5.46
CA VAL A 18 11.73 8.30 -5.42
C VAL A 18 10.40 8.95 -5.73
N THR A 19 9.74 8.48 -6.78
CA THR A 19 8.35 8.83 -7.09
C THR A 19 7.44 7.74 -6.55
N LEU A 20 6.45 8.12 -5.74
CA LEU A 20 5.33 7.28 -5.33
C LEU A 20 4.06 7.79 -6.01
N GLU A 21 3.39 6.93 -6.77
CA GLU A 21 2.09 7.19 -7.36
C GLU A 21 1.07 6.16 -6.89
N ALA A 22 -0.09 6.63 -6.41
CA ALA A 22 -1.20 5.79 -6.00
C ALA A 22 -2.52 6.52 -6.27
N ALA A 23 -3.47 5.82 -6.88
CA ALA A 23 -4.83 6.34 -7.11
C ALA A 23 -4.88 7.72 -7.78
N GLY A 24 -3.98 7.98 -8.74
CA GLY A 24 -3.87 9.27 -9.44
C GLY A 24 -3.24 10.40 -8.62
N THR A 25 -2.79 10.12 -7.40
CA THR A 25 -2.02 11.06 -6.57
C THR A 25 -0.54 10.70 -6.63
N ARG A 26 0.33 11.71 -6.65
CA ARG A 26 1.77 11.55 -6.80
C ARG A 26 2.53 12.33 -5.72
N THR A 27 3.54 11.69 -5.14
CA THR A 27 4.53 12.31 -4.25
C THR A 27 5.93 12.00 -4.76
N VAL A 28 6.84 12.96 -4.68
CA VAL A 28 8.25 12.78 -5.04
C VAL A 28 9.09 13.14 -3.82
N LEU A 29 10.01 12.27 -3.46
CA LEU A 29 10.99 12.49 -2.41
C LEU A 29 12.39 12.49 -2.99
N GLN A 30 13.14 13.56 -2.72
CA GLN A 30 14.56 13.62 -3.02
C GLN A 30 15.34 12.86 -1.94
N LEU A 31 16.22 11.97 -2.38
CA LEU A 31 17.13 11.19 -1.54
C LEU A 31 18.56 11.70 -1.72
N PRO A 32 19.09 12.44 -0.72
CA PRO A 32 20.49 12.85 -0.73
C PRO A 32 21.46 11.67 -0.85
N VAL A 33 22.68 11.98 -1.27
CA VAL A 33 23.80 11.02 -1.30
C VAL A 33 23.99 10.38 0.08
N GLY A 34 24.19 9.06 0.10
CA GLY A 34 24.38 8.28 1.32
C GLY A 34 23.10 7.97 2.11
N VAL A 35 21.93 8.46 1.69
CA VAL A 35 20.65 8.02 2.26
C VAL A 35 20.22 6.72 1.56
N GLU A 36 19.99 5.70 2.37
CA GLU A 36 19.65 4.33 1.94
C GLU A 36 18.22 3.91 2.30
N SER A 37 17.52 4.67 3.14
CA SER A 37 16.13 4.40 3.46
C SER A 37 15.33 5.70 3.59
N ALA A 38 14.06 5.63 3.22
CA ALA A 38 13.14 6.74 3.39
C ALA A 38 11.68 6.30 3.48
N GLU A 39 10.85 7.18 4.03
CA GLU A 39 9.41 7.01 4.06
C GLU A 39 8.71 8.05 3.19
N LEU A 40 7.82 7.58 2.33
CA LEU A 40 6.95 8.41 1.49
C LEU A 40 5.49 8.18 1.87
N THR A 41 4.74 9.26 1.96
CA THR A 41 3.29 9.25 2.20
C THR A 41 2.59 9.87 1.00
N VAL A 42 1.47 9.28 0.61
CA VAL A 42 0.57 9.82 -0.40
C VAL A 42 -0.85 9.77 0.17
N ASP A 43 -1.52 10.91 0.18
CA ASP A 43 -2.90 11.01 0.65
C ASP A 43 -3.86 10.76 -0.51
N VAL A 44 -4.74 9.77 -0.35
CA VAL A 44 -5.79 9.47 -1.33
C VAL A 44 -7.12 9.90 -0.70
N PRO A 45 -7.65 11.09 -1.07
CA PRO A 45 -8.93 11.53 -0.54
C PRO A 45 -10.05 10.67 -1.10
N GLU A 46 -11.01 10.31 -0.23
CA GLU A 46 -12.25 9.62 -0.59
C GLU A 46 -12.05 8.39 -1.50
N PRO A 47 -11.18 7.42 -1.13
CA PRO A 47 -10.94 6.26 -1.97
C PRO A 47 -12.21 5.40 -2.03
N LYS A 48 -12.47 4.80 -3.20
CA LYS A 48 -13.44 3.71 -3.29
C LYS A 48 -12.92 2.55 -2.45
N LEU A 49 -13.76 2.09 -1.52
CA LEU A 49 -13.39 1.00 -0.64
C LEU A 49 -13.42 -0.34 -1.37
N TRP A 50 -12.46 -1.19 -1.04
CA TRP A 50 -12.48 -2.59 -1.42
C TRP A 50 -13.51 -3.34 -0.58
N TRP A 51 -14.34 -4.16 -1.22
CA TRP A 51 -15.31 -5.04 -0.57
C TRP A 51 -15.09 -6.51 -0.91
N PRO A 52 -15.38 -7.43 0.03
CA PRO A 52 -15.42 -8.86 -0.26
C PRO A 52 -16.61 -9.21 -1.15
N THR A 53 -16.55 -10.40 -1.77
CA THR A 53 -17.59 -10.95 -2.64
C THR A 53 -18.97 -10.88 -1.98
N GLY A 54 -19.92 -10.26 -2.68
CA GLY A 54 -21.31 -10.13 -2.24
C GLY A 54 -21.62 -8.91 -1.37
N TYR A 55 -20.62 -8.07 -1.08
CA TYR A 55 -20.80 -6.86 -0.25
C TYR A 55 -20.49 -5.55 -0.98
N GLY A 56 -19.96 -5.61 -2.21
CA GLY A 56 -19.66 -4.43 -3.03
C GLY A 56 -18.61 -4.72 -4.10
N GLU A 57 -18.09 -3.66 -4.71
CA GLU A 57 -17.00 -3.73 -5.68
C GLU A 57 -15.66 -4.01 -4.97
N PRO A 58 -14.83 -4.94 -5.47
CA PRO A 58 -13.47 -5.16 -4.97
C PRO A 58 -12.51 -4.11 -5.55
N ALA A 59 -12.72 -2.84 -5.23
CA ALA A 59 -11.93 -1.73 -5.76
C ALA A 59 -10.43 -1.89 -5.42
N LEU A 60 -9.58 -1.93 -6.46
CA LEU A 60 -8.14 -2.05 -6.34
C LEU A 60 -7.44 -0.91 -7.08
N TYR A 61 -6.43 -0.33 -6.44
CA TYR A 61 -5.62 0.75 -6.97
C TYR A 61 -4.22 0.23 -7.26
N ALA A 62 -3.69 0.61 -8.42
CA ALA A 62 -2.28 0.43 -8.70
C ALA A 62 -1.46 1.44 -7.88
N VAL A 63 -0.38 0.94 -7.29
CA VAL A 63 0.68 1.71 -6.67
C VAL A 63 1.95 1.45 -7.45
N HIS A 64 2.62 2.54 -7.81
CA HIS A 64 3.89 2.53 -8.51
C HIS A 64 4.91 3.29 -7.68
N VAL A 65 6.06 2.68 -7.47
CA VAL A 65 7.25 3.33 -6.91
C VAL A 65 8.35 3.26 -7.95
N GLN A 66 8.95 4.41 -8.24
CA GLN A 66 9.97 4.54 -9.26
C GLN A 66 11.18 5.25 -8.67
N LEU A 67 12.37 4.68 -8.91
CA LEU A 67 13.65 5.26 -8.51
C LEU A 67 14.30 5.91 -9.73
N HIS A 68 14.78 7.14 -9.56
CA HIS A 68 15.45 7.91 -10.60
C HIS A 68 16.77 8.47 -10.09
N ALA A 69 17.75 8.63 -10.97
CA ALA A 69 18.82 9.60 -10.72
C ALA A 69 18.26 11.01 -10.93
N ASP A 70 18.64 11.96 -10.06
CA ASP A 70 18.06 13.30 -10.08
C ASP A 70 18.17 13.93 -11.49
N GLY A 71 17.03 14.37 -12.04
CA GLY A 71 16.92 15.00 -13.35
C GLY A 71 17.16 14.09 -14.58
N VAL A 72 17.40 12.78 -14.41
CA VAL A 72 17.81 11.90 -15.52
C VAL A 72 16.81 10.76 -15.77
N GLN A 73 16.41 10.63 -17.03
CA GLN A 73 15.81 9.41 -17.60
C GLN A 73 16.93 8.53 -18.18
N PRO A 74 16.81 7.19 -18.14
CA PRO A 74 15.63 6.42 -17.75
C PRO A 74 15.50 6.18 -16.24
N THR A 75 14.31 5.73 -15.80
CA THR A 75 14.08 5.15 -14.47
C THR A 75 15.10 4.05 -14.16
N LEU A 76 15.67 4.06 -12.96
CA LEU A 76 16.66 3.09 -12.50
C LEU A 76 16.01 1.78 -12.05
N ASP A 77 14.89 1.88 -11.32
CA ASP A 77 14.12 0.72 -10.87
C ASP A 77 12.65 1.05 -10.65
N THR A 78 11.81 0.02 -10.66
CA THR A 78 10.37 0.13 -10.44
C THR A 78 9.83 -0.99 -9.56
N TRP A 79 8.97 -0.61 -8.62
CA TRP A 79 8.15 -1.54 -7.87
C TRP A 79 6.67 -1.23 -8.08
N SER A 80 5.83 -2.25 -8.20
CA SER A 80 4.39 -2.04 -8.32
C SER A 80 3.58 -3.08 -7.58
N LYS A 81 2.41 -2.66 -7.08
CA LYS A 81 1.46 -3.52 -6.38
C LYS A 81 0.05 -2.98 -6.53
N ARG A 82 -0.94 -3.86 -6.43
CA ARG A 82 -2.34 -3.46 -6.26
C ARG A 82 -2.72 -3.48 -4.79
N LEU A 83 -3.41 -2.45 -4.31
CA LEU A 83 -3.96 -2.40 -2.97
C LEU A 83 -5.45 -2.05 -2.99
N GLY A 84 -6.17 -2.50 -1.98
CA GLY A 84 -7.56 -2.12 -1.74
C GLY A 84 -7.67 -1.39 -0.40
N PHE A 85 -8.32 -0.23 -0.38
CA PHE A 85 -8.57 0.51 0.84
C PHE A 85 -9.74 -0.13 1.58
N ARG A 86 -9.51 -0.63 2.80
CA ARG A 86 -10.54 -1.23 3.65
C ARG A 86 -10.09 -1.26 5.11
N THR A 87 -11.03 -1.12 6.02
CA THR A 87 -10.82 -1.51 7.43
C THR A 87 -11.18 -2.98 7.61
N VAL A 88 -10.42 -3.67 8.46
CA VAL A 88 -10.69 -5.05 8.84
C VAL A 88 -10.53 -5.15 10.35
N GLU A 89 -11.59 -5.60 11.01
CA GLU A 89 -11.63 -5.80 12.45
C GLU A 89 -12.17 -7.21 12.73
N LEU A 90 -11.75 -7.78 13.86
CA LEU A 90 -12.30 -9.02 14.39
C LEU A 90 -13.05 -8.69 15.69
N ASP A 91 -14.38 -8.78 15.66
CA ASP A 91 -15.23 -8.62 16.83
C ASP A 91 -15.19 -9.89 17.68
N THR A 92 -14.57 -9.78 18.85
CA THR A 92 -14.41 -10.86 19.85
C THR A 92 -15.10 -10.58 21.19
N ARG A 93 -15.96 -9.56 21.22
CA ARG A 93 -16.65 -9.13 22.44
C ARG A 93 -17.57 -10.22 22.97
N ARG A 94 -17.79 -10.20 24.28
CA ARG A 94 -18.74 -11.09 24.95
C ARG A 94 -20.17 -10.68 24.59
N ASP A 95 -21.04 -11.67 24.37
CA ASP A 95 -22.47 -11.51 24.16
C ASP A 95 -23.25 -12.54 25.00
N GLU A 96 -24.57 -12.62 24.77
CA GLU A 96 -25.47 -13.52 25.51
C GLU A 96 -25.15 -15.01 25.31
N VAL A 97 -24.47 -15.37 24.22
CA VAL A 97 -24.19 -16.76 23.83
C VAL A 97 -22.72 -17.14 23.99
N GLY A 98 -21.85 -16.20 24.34
CA GLY A 98 -20.44 -16.43 24.61
C GLY A 98 -19.59 -15.27 24.15
N HIS A 99 -18.67 -15.55 23.21
CA HIS A 99 -17.86 -14.53 22.55
C HIS A 99 -18.17 -14.54 21.07
N ALA A 100 -18.38 -13.35 20.50
CA ALA A 100 -18.43 -13.18 19.07
C ALA A 100 -17.10 -13.66 18.43
N PHE A 101 -17.17 -14.12 17.19
CA PHE A 101 -16.01 -14.30 16.34
C PHE A 101 -16.41 -13.88 14.93
N THR A 102 -16.48 -12.57 14.72
CA THR A 102 -17.06 -12.00 13.50
C THR A 102 -16.12 -10.99 12.87
N PHE A 103 -15.81 -11.18 11.58
CA PHE A 103 -15.10 -10.17 10.81
C PHE A 103 -16.02 -8.98 10.53
N VAL A 104 -15.52 -7.77 10.76
CA VAL A 104 -16.17 -6.51 10.41
C VAL A 104 -15.30 -5.82 9.36
N ILE A 105 -15.84 -5.63 8.16
CA ILE A 105 -15.14 -4.98 7.04
C ILE A 105 -15.86 -3.69 6.70
N ASN A 106 -15.14 -2.56 6.71
CA ASN A 106 -15.69 -1.23 6.44
C ASN A 106 -16.93 -0.92 7.33
N GLY A 107 -16.89 -1.34 8.59
CA GLY A 107 -17.99 -1.18 9.56
C GLY A 107 -19.15 -2.18 9.41
N ARG A 108 -19.11 -3.12 8.46
CA ARG A 108 -20.16 -4.13 8.25
C ARG A 108 -19.72 -5.52 8.69
N ARG A 109 -20.53 -6.17 9.54
CA ARG A 109 -20.34 -7.58 9.92
C ARG A 109 -20.46 -8.50 8.71
N ILE A 110 -19.50 -9.39 8.54
CA ILE A 110 -19.40 -10.32 7.42
C ILE A 110 -19.63 -11.74 7.91
N PHE A 111 -20.69 -12.37 7.40
CA PHE A 111 -20.86 -13.81 7.57
C PHE A 111 -19.95 -14.54 6.56
N VAL A 112 -18.84 -15.10 7.06
CA VAL A 112 -17.82 -15.75 6.24
C VAL A 112 -18.35 -17.09 5.73
N LYS A 113 -18.32 -17.26 4.41
CA LYS A 113 -18.68 -18.51 3.72
C LYS A 113 -17.50 -18.93 2.88
N GLY A 114 -17.00 -20.15 3.09
CA GLY A 114 -15.82 -20.65 2.40
C GLY A 114 -15.47 -22.08 2.80
N ALA A 115 -14.27 -22.48 2.46
CA ALA A 115 -13.70 -23.77 2.81
C ALA A 115 -12.24 -23.59 3.24
N ASN A 116 -11.69 -24.58 3.94
CA ASN A 116 -10.25 -24.64 4.19
C ASN A 116 -9.54 -25.06 2.90
N TRP A 117 -8.50 -24.33 2.53
CA TRP A 117 -7.61 -24.69 1.42
C TRP A 117 -6.38 -25.37 2.00
N ILE A 118 -6.10 -26.59 1.54
CA ILE A 118 -4.99 -27.45 1.97
C ILE A 118 -4.14 -27.87 0.77
#